data_AF-A0A5E4I4H9-F1
#
_entry.id   AF-A0A5E4I4H9-F1
#
_cell.length_a   1.000
_cell.length_b   1.000
_cell.length_c   1.000
_cell.angle_alpha   90.00
_cell.angle_beta   90.00
_cell.angle_gamma   90.00
#
_symmetry.space_group_name_H-M   'P 1'
#
loop_
_entity.id
_entity.type
_entity.pdbx_description
1 polymer ?
#
loop_
_entity_poly.entity_id
_entity_poly.type
_entity_poly.pdbx_seq_one_letter_code
_entity_poly.pdbx_strand_id
1 'polypeptide(L)'
;MERLLSRREAKSKTILSYTFTKLEKYLDKKINKVPIEIELNNIEQGRISSLFGKRNIFLISDTHFGHTNIIEYCKRPFKSTSEMNRKIIKNWNETIRKKDIVLFLGDMRFGRGSPSTDYWLKKLNGRIYFLKGSHEHDTKSRMTDYYNKLIVKYHGKRFLLVHDPADIPSDWNGWTICGHHHNNQPEEFPLVNGKTKLINVSVELLNYTPLNINKLFELDFENIVFMKKIDSIPIMKKT
;
A
#
# COMPACT_ATOMS: atom_id res chain seq x y z
N MET A 1 13.14 36.33 -15.59
CA MET A 1 12.28 36.37 -16.80
C MET A 1 12.07 34.95 -17.28
N GLU A 2 10.87 34.41 -17.14
CA GLU A 2 10.50 33.10 -17.69
C GLU A 2 10.26 33.25 -19.19
N ARG A 3 11.06 32.56 -20.01
CA ARG A 3 10.89 32.46 -21.47
C ARG A 3 10.72 30.99 -21.84
N LEU A 4 9.81 30.72 -22.78
CA LEU A 4 9.64 29.39 -23.35
C LEU A 4 10.93 28.92 -24.05
N LEU A 5 11.28 27.65 -23.85
CA LEU A 5 12.43 27.02 -24.52
C LEU A 5 12.18 26.93 -26.03
N SER A 6 13.21 27.21 -26.83
CA SER A 6 13.17 26.94 -28.27
C SER A 6 13.16 25.44 -28.56
N ARG A 7 12.73 25.04 -29.77
CA ARG A 7 12.72 23.63 -30.22
C ARG A 7 14.09 22.93 -30.11
N ARG A 8 15.19 23.69 -30.21
CA ARG A 8 16.56 23.16 -30.08
C ARG A 8 16.94 22.96 -28.62
N GLU A 9 16.57 23.90 -27.74
CA GLU A 9 16.79 23.80 -26.30
C GLU A 9 15.97 22.67 -25.67
N ALA A 10 14.74 22.45 -26.13
CA ALA A 10 13.86 21.36 -25.68
C ALA A 10 14.41 19.95 -25.99
N LYS A 11 15.36 19.83 -26.93
CA LYS A 11 16.02 18.56 -27.29
C LYS A 11 17.37 18.37 -26.58
N SER A 12 17.85 19.35 -25.82
CA SER A 12 19.10 19.25 -25.08
C SER A 12 18.93 18.29 -23.89
N LYS A 13 19.72 17.21 -23.86
CA LYS A 13 19.72 16.25 -22.74
C LYS A 13 20.05 16.90 -21.39
N THR A 14 20.93 17.90 -21.40
CA THR A 14 21.32 18.64 -20.19
C THR A 14 20.19 19.52 -19.67
N ILE A 15 19.50 20.23 -20.58
CA ILE A 15 18.34 21.06 -20.21
C ILE A 15 17.20 20.15 -19.75
N LEU A 16 16.96 19.03 -20.44
CA LEU A 16 15.96 18.03 -20.07
C LEU A 16 16.20 17.50 -18.65
N SER A 17 17.43 17.05 -18.35
CA SER A 17 17.82 16.57 -17.02
C SER A 17 17.62 17.65 -15.95
N TYR A 18 18.11 18.86 -16.19
CA TYR A 18 17.92 19.99 -15.27
C TYR A 18 16.44 20.37 -15.05
N THR A 19 15.63 20.33 -16.11
CA THR A 19 14.19 20.55 -16.01
C THR A 19 13.49 19.43 -15.26
N PHE A 20 13.87 18.16 -15.46
CA PHE A 20 13.35 17.03 -14.69
C PHE A 20 13.69 17.18 -13.21
N THR A 21 14.93 17.50 -12.85
CA THR A 21 15.31 17.74 -11.44
C THR A 21 14.55 18.91 -10.82
N LYS A 22 14.28 19.98 -11.58
CA LYS A 22 13.42 21.08 -11.11
C LYS A 22 11.96 20.68 -10.98
N LEU A 23 11.45 19.86 -11.90
CA LEU A 23 10.09 19.33 -11.86
C LEU A 23 9.92 18.38 -10.68
N GLU A 24 10.87 17.49 -10.44
CA GLU A 24 10.93 16.61 -9.27
C GLU A 24 10.94 17.43 -7.98
N LYS A 25 11.82 18.43 -7.86
CA LYS A 25 11.83 19.35 -6.70
C LYS A 25 10.54 20.16 -6.55
N TYR A 26 9.84 20.49 -7.64
CA TYR A 26 8.56 21.19 -7.61
C TYR A 26 7.41 20.24 -7.22
N LEU A 27 7.44 19.00 -7.70
CA LEU A 27 6.47 17.95 -7.38
C LEU A 27 6.63 17.48 -5.93
N ASP A 28 7.86 17.34 -5.42
CA ASP A 28 8.17 17.08 -4.01
C ASP A 28 7.66 18.17 -3.06
N LYS A 29 7.56 19.41 -3.54
CA LYS A 29 6.96 20.52 -2.77
C LYS A 29 5.43 20.49 -2.74
N LYS A 30 4.78 19.82 -3.70
CA LYS A 30 3.31 19.67 -3.78
C LYS A 30 2.82 18.32 -3.24
N ILE A 31 3.71 17.36 -3.09
CA ILE A 31 3.50 16.11 -2.37
C ILE A 31 3.39 16.44 -0.88
N ASN A 32 2.30 16.00 -0.24
CA ASN A 32 1.99 16.27 1.16
C ASN A 32 3.18 15.93 2.07
N LYS A 33 3.92 16.96 2.51
CA LYS A 33 4.99 16.82 3.51
C LYS A 33 4.43 16.40 4.88
N VAL A 34 3.16 16.73 5.14
CA VAL A 34 2.42 16.35 6.34
C VAL A 34 1.40 15.28 5.94
N PRO A 35 1.34 14.13 6.62
CA PRO A 35 0.33 13.12 6.33
C PRO A 35 -1.07 13.71 6.43
N ILE A 36 -1.95 13.35 5.49
CA ILE A 36 -3.37 13.67 5.62
C ILE A 36 -3.95 12.76 6.69
N GLU A 37 -4.68 13.31 7.65
CA GLU A 37 -5.38 12.54 8.66
C GLU A 37 -6.84 12.33 8.26
N ILE A 38 -7.28 11.07 8.23
CA ILE A 38 -8.65 10.67 7.91
C ILE A 38 -9.17 9.81 9.05
N GLU A 39 -10.37 10.10 9.52
CA GLU A 39 -11.08 9.26 10.45
C GLU A 39 -12.01 8.30 9.73
N LEU A 40 -11.67 7.01 9.82
CA LEU A 40 -12.54 5.93 9.38
C LEU A 40 -13.43 5.56 10.57
N ASN A 41 -14.33 6.48 10.94
CA ASN A 41 -15.38 6.18 11.91
C ASN A 41 -16.13 4.91 11.46
N ASN A 42 -16.66 4.15 12.43
CA ASN A 42 -17.65 3.12 12.12
C ASN A 42 -18.63 3.72 11.10
N ILE A 43 -18.83 3.06 9.97
CA ILE A 43 -19.71 3.52 8.90
C ILE A 43 -21.15 3.31 9.39
N GLU A 44 -21.55 4.01 10.46
CA GLU A 44 -22.90 4.19 10.98
C GLU A 44 -22.93 5.41 11.90
N GLN A 45 -23.65 6.45 11.48
CA GLN A 45 -24.80 6.98 12.22
C GLN A 45 -25.60 7.94 11.33
N GLY A 46 -26.81 7.53 10.97
CA GLY A 46 -27.78 8.31 10.22
C GLY A 46 -28.80 7.40 9.54
N ARG A 47 -30.10 7.75 9.60
CA ARG A 47 -31.30 6.97 9.20
C ARG A 47 -31.32 6.39 7.76
N ILE A 48 -30.25 6.54 6.99
CA ILE A 48 -30.02 5.97 5.64
C ILE A 48 -29.12 4.70 5.69
N SER A 49 -28.63 4.29 6.88
CA SER A 49 -27.70 3.16 7.04
C SER A 49 -28.31 1.76 6.80
N SER A 50 -29.63 1.59 6.82
CA SER A 50 -30.26 0.29 6.56
C SER A 50 -30.23 -0.15 5.08
N LEU A 51 -29.88 0.76 4.15
CA LEU A 51 -29.84 0.50 2.70
C LEU A 51 -28.42 0.28 2.16
N PHE A 52 -27.38 0.51 2.97
CA PHE A 52 -25.98 0.30 2.60
C PHE A 52 -25.23 -0.41 3.73
N GLY A 53 -25.25 -1.75 3.71
CA GLY A 53 -24.58 -2.57 4.72
C GLY A 53 -23.11 -2.19 4.97
N LYS A 54 -22.63 -2.47 6.20
CA LYS A 54 -21.26 -2.29 6.70
C LYS A 54 -20.22 -2.45 5.58
N ARG A 55 -19.40 -1.42 5.31
CA ARG A 55 -18.23 -1.58 4.43
C ARG A 55 -17.05 -2.02 5.28
N ASN A 56 -16.37 -3.07 4.84
CA ASN A 56 -15.12 -3.49 5.46
C ASN A 56 -13.96 -2.68 4.90
N ILE A 57 -12.88 -2.59 5.67
CA ILE A 57 -11.62 -1.96 5.25
C ILE A 57 -10.56 -3.06 5.16
N PHE A 58 -9.88 -3.13 4.03
CA PHE A 58 -8.83 -4.10 3.76
C PHE A 58 -7.49 -3.42 3.51
N LEU A 59 -6.41 -4.12 3.87
CA LEU A 59 -5.01 -3.69 3.77
C LEU A 59 -4.25 -4.71 2.93
N ILE A 60 -3.42 -4.24 1.99
CA ILE A 60 -2.50 -5.07 1.21
C ILE A 60 -1.50 -4.19 0.44
N SER A 61 -0.30 -4.69 0.16
CA SER A 61 0.71 -4.04 -0.69
C SER A 61 1.46 -5.04 -1.56
N ASP A 62 2.28 -4.52 -2.49
CA ASP A 62 3.32 -5.29 -3.16
C ASP A 62 2.80 -6.45 -4.02
N THR A 63 1.64 -6.27 -4.68
CA THR A 63 1.12 -7.33 -5.56
C THR A 63 2.06 -7.63 -6.72
N HIS A 64 2.81 -6.62 -7.20
CA HIS A 64 3.76 -6.73 -8.31
C HIS A 64 3.17 -7.49 -9.52
N PHE A 65 1.96 -7.16 -9.92
CA PHE A 65 1.33 -7.76 -11.08
C PHE A 65 2.20 -7.58 -12.33
N GLY A 66 2.41 -8.70 -13.04
CA GLY A 66 3.25 -8.75 -14.24
C GLY A 66 4.76 -8.80 -13.96
N HIS A 67 5.19 -8.90 -12.70
CA HIS A 67 6.61 -9.04 -12.34
C HIS A 67 7.01 -10.52 -12.30
N THR A 68 7.83 -10.99 -13.24
CA THR A 68 8.31 -12.39 -13.20
C THR A 68 9.35 -12.61 -12.12
N ASN A 69 10.33 -11.71 -12.00
CA ASN A 69 11.47 -11.89 -11.10
C ASN A 69 11.11 -11.83 -9.61
N ILE A 70 9.96 -11.24 -9.25
CA ILE A 70 9.48 -11.21 -7.86
C ILE A 70 9.23 -12.62 -7.29
N ILE A 71 8.92 -13.58 -8.17
CA ILE A 71 8.67 -14.96 -7.76
C ILE A 71 9.94 -15.55 -7.14
N GLU A 72 11.08 -15.39 -7.81
CA GLU A 72 12.36 -15.88 -7.30
C GLU A 72 12.84 -15.01 -6.12
N TYR A 73 12.78 -13.69 -6.28
CA TYR A 73 13.26 -12.73 -5.29
C TYR A 73 12.63 -12.93 -3.90
N CYS A 74 11.31 -13.09 -3.83
CA CYS A 74 10.57 -13.29 -2.58
C CYS A 74 10.26 -14.78 -2.30
N LYS A 75 10.76 -15.70 -3.14
CA LYS A 75 10.40 -17.13 -3.10
C LYS A 75 8.88 -17.37 -3.09
N ARG A 76 8.14 -16.62 -3.91
CA ARG A 76 6.69 -16.80 -4.03
C ARG A 76 6.38 -18.18 -4.59
N PRO A 77 5.36 -18.90 -4.08
CA PRO A 77 5.10 -20.30 -4.43
C PRO A 77 4.32 -20.42 -5.76
N PHE A 78 4.79 -19.78 -6.82
CA PHE A 78 4.14 -19.77 -8.13
C PHE A 78 5.12 -20.20 -9.21
N LYS A 79 4.66 -21.01 -10.16
CA LYS A 79 5.50 -21.48 -11.28
C LYS A 79 5.59 -20.44 -12.39
N SER A 80 4.68 -19.46 -12.41
CA SER A 80 4.65 -18.42 -13.43
C SER A 80 3.96 -17.14 -12.94
N THR A 81 4.28 -16.02 -13.58
CA THR A 81 3.64 -14.72 -13.37
C THR A 81 2.12 -14.78 -13.61
N SER A 82 1.69 -15.58 -14.59
CA SER A 82 0.25 -15.77 -14.88
C SER A 82 -0.46 -16.51 -13.74
N GLU A 83 0.16 -17.55 -13.17
CA GLU A 83 -0.37 -18.25 -12.01
C GLU A 83 -0.46 -17.34 -10.79
N MET A 84 0.61 -16.60 -10.48
CA MET A 84 0.65 -15.62 -9.39
C MET A 84 -0.47 -14.58 -9.52
N ASN A 85 -0.56 -13.92 -10.68
CA ASN A 85 -1.55 -12.89 -10.93
C ASN A 85 -2.98 -13.44 -10.74
N ARG A 86 -3.27 -14.63 -11.30
CA ARG A 86 -4.58 -15.27 -11.15
C ARG A 86 -4.89 -15.60 -9.69
N LYS A 87 -3.91 -16.10 -8.94
CA LYS A 87 -4.11 -16.46 -7.53
C LYS A 87 -4.41 -15.23 -6.68
N ILE A 88 -3.63 -14.15 -6.82
CA ILE A 88 -3.85 -12.90 -6.10
C ILE A 88 -5.22 -12.30 -6.44
N ILE A 89 -5.58 -12.22 -7.73
CA ILE A 89 -6.89 -11.69 -8.17
C ILE A 89 -8.05 -12.54 -7.61
N LYS A 90 -7.90 -13.87 -7.64
CA LYS A 90 -8.91 -14.79 -7.09
C LYS A 90 -9.10 -14.54 -5.60
N ASN A 91 -8.03 -14.61 -4.81
CA ASN A 91 -8.07 -14.39 -3.37
C ASN A 91 -8.66 -13.00 -3.04
N TRP A 92 -8.27 -11.97 -3.80
CA TRP A 92 -8.81 -10.62 -3.66
C TRP A 92 -10.32 -10.58 -3.85
N ASN A 93 -10.83 -11.11 -4.96
CA ASN A 93 -12.25 -11.01 -5.31
C ASN A 93 -13.15 -11.95 -4.50
N GLU A 94 -12.59 -13.03 -3.93
CA GLU A 94 -13.27 -13.89 -2.95
C GLU A 94 -13.41 -13.19 -1.58
N THR A 95 -12.49 -12.28 -1.26
CA THR A 95 -12.44 -11.60 0.04
C THR A 95 -13.16 -10.25 0.04
N ILE A 96 -13.03 -9.48 -1.04
CA ILE A 96 -13.46 -8.09 -1.12
C ILE A 96 -14.74 -7.98 -1.95
N ARG A 97 -15.76 -7.32 -1.40
CA ARG A 97 -17.01 -7.00 -2.11
C ARG A 97 -16.88 -5.65 -2.80
N LYS A 98 -17.71 -5.41 -3.82
CA LYS A 98 -17.68 -4.17 -4.64
C LYS A 98 -17.77 -2.86 -3.84
N LYS A 99 -18.39 -2.85 -2.66
CA LYS A 99 -18.58 -1.65 -1.81
C LYS A 99 -17.54 -1.53 -0.69
N ASP A 100 -16.70 -2.55 -0.49
CA ASP A 100 -15.65 -2.52 0.54
C ASP A 100 -14.55 -1.54 0.15
N ILE A 101 -13.79 -1.08 1.14
CA ILE A 101 -12.68 -0.16 1.00
C ILE A 101 -11.38 -0.96 1.05
N VAL A 102 -10.44 -0.60 0.19
CA VAL A 102 -9.08 -1.16 0.22
C VAL A 102 -8.10 -0.01 0.31
N LEU A 103 -7.23 -0.04 1.32
CA LEU A 103 -6.06 0.81 1.39
C LEU A 103 -4.90 -0.01 0.83
N PHE A 104 -4.44 0.36 -0.37
CA PHE A 104 -3.41 -0.37 -1.10
C PHE A 104 -2.07 0.35 -0.91
N LEU A 105 -1.11 -0.26 -0.22
CA LEU A 105 0.14 0.39 0.20
C LEU A 105 1.27 0.24 -0.83
N GLY A 106 0.99 0.56 -2.09
CA GLY A 106 2.01 0.67 -3.15
C GLY A 106 2.46 -0.63 -3.81
N ASP A 107 3.20 -0.46 -4.91
CA ASP A 107 3.82 -1.49 -5.75
C ASP A 107 2.82 -2.51 -6.34
N MET A 108 1.77 -1.96 -6.95
CA MET A 108 0.73 -2.78 -7.59
C MET A 108 1.28 -3.62 -8.75
N ARG A 109 2.14 -3.03 -9.59
CA ARG A 109 2.63 -3.62 -10.84
C ARG A 109 4.05 -3.19 -11.12
N PHE A 110 4.80 -4.01 -11.84
CA PHE A 110 6.20 -3.73 -12.16
C PHE A 110 6.50 -3.95 -13.65
N GLY A 111 7.40 -3.12 -14.18
CA GLY A 111 7.94 -3.26 -15.54
C GLY A 111 7.08 -2.59 -16.62
N ARG A 112 7.73 -2.20 -17.72
CA ARG A 112 7.10 -1.57 -18.89
C ARG A 112 6.22 -2.53 -19.70
N GLY A 113 6.43 -3.84 -19.56
CA GLY A 113 5.63 -4.88 -20.20
C GLY A 113 4.40 -5.32 -19.40
N SER A 114 4.24 -4.86 -18.15
CA SER A 114 3.03 -5.12 -17.38
C SER A 114 1.90 -4.23 -17.89
N PRO A 115 0.66 -4.75 -18.00
CA PRO A 115 -0.52 -3.93 -18.23
C PRO A 115 -0.60 -2.73 -17.28
N SER A 116 -1.29 -1.67 -17.73
CA SER A 116 -1.46 -0.45 -16.93
C SER A 116 -2.14 -0.70 -15.59
N THR A 117 -1.98 0.22 -14.64
CA THR A 117 -2.69 0.17 -13.36
C THR A 117 -4.20 0.06 -13.56
N ASP A 118 -4.79 0.85 -14.47
CA ASP A 118 -6.22 0.79 -14.83
C ASP A 118 -6.67 -0.60 -15.31
N TYR A 119 -5.81 -1.35 -16.02
CA TYR A 119 -6.12 -2.71 -16.44
C TYR A 119 -6.30 -3.64 -15.23
N TRP A 120 -5.41 -3.54 -14.25
CA TRP A 120 -5.46 -4.34 -13.03
C TRP A 120 -6.64 -3.93 -12.15
N LEU A 121 -6.86 -2.63 -11.96
CA LEU A 121 -7.98 -2.09 -11.17
C LEU A 121 -9.33 -2.60 -11.64
N LYS A 122 -9.56 -2.68 -12.95
CA LYS A 122 -10.82 -3.20 -13.53
C LYS A 122 -11.12 -4.66 -13.17
N LYS A 123 -10.12 -5.42 -12.71
CA LYS A 123 -10.24 -6.82 -12.32
C LYS A 123 -10.43 -7.03 -10.82
N LEU A 124 -10.34 -5.95 -10.03
CA LEU A 124 -10.32 -6.02 -8.57
C LEU A 124 -11.61 -5.42 -8.01
N ASN A 125 -12.26 -6.13 -7.11
CA ASN A 125 -13.40 -5.62 -6.34
C ASN A 125 -12.95 -4.54 -5.35
N GLY A 126 -13.89 -3.67 -4.99
CA GLY A 126 -13.74 -2.68 -3.92
C GLY A 126 -13.45 -1.27 -4.43
N ARG A 127 -13.47 -0.33 -3.49
CA ARG A 127 -13.04 1.06 -3.68
C ARG A 127 -11.62 1.17 -3.16
N ILE A 128 -10.67 1.31 -4.07
CA ILE A 128 -9.25 1.18 -3.75
C ILE A 128 -8.62 2.57 -3.65
N TYR A 129 -8.08 2.89 -2.47
CA TYR A 129 -7.31 4.09 -2.18
C TYR A 129 -5.83 3.72 -2.22
N PHE A 130 -5.05 4.41 -3.06
CA PHE A 130 -3.66 4.03 -3.32
C PHE A 130 -2.70 4.90 -2.53
N LEU A 131 -1.77 4.25 -1.86
CA LEU A 131 -0.51 4.89 -1.52
C LEU A 131 0.50 4.63 -2.63
N LYS A 132 1.31 5.64 -2.92
CA LYS A 132 2.36 5.56 -3.93
C LYS A 132 3.44 4.57 -3.49
N GLY A 133 3.70 3.57 -4.32
CA GLY A 133 4.83 2.65 -4.19
C GLY A 133 6.12 3.14 -4.84
N SER A 134 7.18 2.36 -4.67
CA SER A 134 8.53 2.63 -5.17
C SER A 134 8.62 2.59 -6.71
N HIS A 135 7.83 1.71 -7.34
CA HIS A 135 7.91 1.42 -8.78
C HIS A 135 6.82 2.10 -9.62
N GLU A 136 5.98 2.91 -8.99
CA GLU A 136 4.86 3.61 -9.62
C GLU A 136 5.32 4.96 -10.17
N HIS A 137 6.04 4.92 -11.30
CA HIS A 137 6.56 6.11 -11.98
C HIS A 137 5.51 6.83 -12.85
N ASP A 138 4.40 6.17 -13.19
CA ASP A 138 3.35 6.70 -14.06
C ASP A 138 2.14 7.12 -13.20
N THR A 139 2.16 8.38 -12.76
CA THR A 139 1.30 8.97 -11.72
C THR A 139 -0.11 9.39 -12.19
N LYS A 140 -0.65 8.76 -13.24
CA LYS A 140 -1.98 9.09 -13.77
C LYS A 140 -2.81 7.85 -14.07
N SER A 141 -3.15 7.08 -13.03
CA SER A 141 -4.45 6.39 -13.05
C SER A 141 -5.55 7.44 -12.95
N ARG A 142 -6.53 7.40 -13.85
CA ARG A 142 -7.72 8.27 -13.78
C ARG A 142 -8.72 7.81 -12.71
N MET A 143 -8.45 6.66 -12.08
CA MET A 143 -9.40 5.93 -11.26
C MET A 143 -9.06 5.94 -9.76
N THR A 144 -7.93 6.55 -9.37
CA THR A 144 -7.41 6.41 -8.00
C THR A 144 -6.83 7.71 -7.45
N ASP A 145 -7.17 8.02 -6.21
CA ASP A 145 -6.45 9.02 -5.41
C ASP A 145 -5.11 8.42 -4.94
N TYR A 146 -4.03 9.17 -5.14
CA TYR A 146 -2.68 8.78 -4.72
C TYR A 146 -2.27 9.56 -3.47
N TYR A 147 -1.88 8.85 -2.43
CA TYR A 147 -1.33 9.41 -1.20
C TYR A 147 0.13 8.97 -1.04
N ASN A 148 1.01 9.83 -0.53
CA ASN A 148 2.37 9.37 -0.17
C ASN A 148 2.40 8.81 1.25
N LYS A 149 1.64 9.46 2.15
CA LYS A 149 1.51 9.12 3.55
C LYS A 149 0.07 9.43 3.97
N LEU A 150 -0.54 8.57 4.78
CA LEU A 150 -1.90 8.75 5.27
C LEU A 150 -1.96 8.36 6.74
N ILE A 151 -2.55 9.19 7.60
CA ILE A 151 -2.91 8.79 8.95
C ILE A 151 -4.37 8.37 8.94
N VAL A 152 -4.63 7.14 9.37
CA VAL A 152 -5.97 6.57 9.51
C VAL A 152 -6.30 6.42 10.98
N LYS A 153 -7.41 7.01 11.42
CA LYS A 153 -8.03 6.69 12.72
C LYS A 153 -9.04 5.55 12.53
N TYR A 154 -8.90 4.49 13.31
CA TYR A 154 -9.81 3.35 13.29
C TYR A 154 -9.89 2.70 14.68
N HIS A 155 -11.10 2.49 15.20
CA HIS A 155 -11.35 2.00 16.58
C HIS A 155 -10.50 2.69 17.66
N GLY A 156 -10.42 4.03 17.62
CA GLY A 156 -9.67 4.82 18.60
C GLY A 156 -8.14 4.72 18.47
N LYS A 157 -7.62 4.01 17.46
CA LYS A 157 -6.19 3.90 17.16
C LYS A 157 -5.83 4.73 15.93
N ARG A 158 -4.62 5.28 15.93
CA ARG A 158 -4.04 6.00 14.78
C ARG A 158 -2.98 5.10 14.13
N PHE A 159 -3.14 4.88 12.83
CA PHE A 159 -2.19 4.17 11.99
C PHE A 159 -1.60 5.12 10.98
N LEU A 160 -0.28 5.21 10.91
CA LEU A 160 0.41 5.82 9.79
C LEU A 160 0.55 4.77 8.69
N LEU A 161 0.00 5.04 7.52
CA LEU A 161 0.20 4.23 6.33
C LEU A 161 1.28 4.91 5.48
N VAL A 162 2.34 4.16 5.19
CA VAL A 162 3.43 4.50 4.27
C VAL A 162 3.79 3.25 3.48
N HIS A 163 4.28 3.38 2.25
CA HIS A 163 4.77 2.20 1.54
C HIS A 163 6.12 1.74 2.12
N ASP A 164 7.10 2.63 2.15
CA ASP A 164 8.45 2.40 2.68
C ASP A 164 8.56 2.86 4.15
N PRO A 165 8.96 2.01 5.11
CA PRO A 165 9.25 2.41 6.48
C PRO A 165 10.31 3.53 6.63
N ALA A 166 11.21 3.72 5.67
CA ALA A 166 12.17 4.82 5.69
C ALA A 166 11.49 6.21 5.61
N ASP A 167 10.23 6.25 5.18
CA ASP A 167 9.41 7.44 5.10
C ASP A 167 8.69 7.80 6.42
N ILE A 168 8.86 7.03 7.50
CA ILE A 168 8.23 7.33 8.80
C ILE A 168 8.77 8.67 9.35
N PRO A 169 7.89 9.65 9.68
CA PRO A 169 8.31 10.89 10.33
C PRO A 169 8.97 10.62 11.69
N SER A 170 10.05 11.35 12.00
CA SER A 170 10.81 11.16 13.23
C SER A 170 10.03 11.42 14.53
N ASP A 171 8.94 12.20 14.44
CA ASP A 171 8.04 12.52 15.55
C ASP A 171 6.85 11.55 15.67
N TRP A 172 6.72 10.58 14.76
CA TRP A 172 5.66 9.57 14.82
C TRP A 172 5.94 8.53 15.89
N ASN A 173 4.99 8.33 16.81
CA ASN A 173 5.09 7.37 17.92
C ASN A 173 3.94 6.34 17.95
N GLY A 174 3.06 6.36 16.94
CA GLY A 174 1.93 5.46 16.78
C GLY A 174 2.29 4.16 16.06
N TRP A 175 1.28 3.40 15.66
CA TRP A 175 1.48 2.22 14.82
C TRP A 175 1.63 2.60 13.35
N THR A 176 2.53 1.94 12.64
CA THR A 176 2.75 2.13 11.21
C THR A 176 2.35 0.86 10.46
N ILE A 177 1.61 1.00 9.36
CA ILE A 177 1.32 -0.07 8.42
C ILE A 177 2.12 0.21 7.15
N CYS A 178 2.87 -0.78 6.67
CA CYS A 178 3.78 -0.62 5.53
C CYS A 178 3.80 -1.82 4.58
N GLY A 179 4.48 -1.65 3.46
CA GLY A 179 4.83 -2.72 2.51
C GLY A 179 6.33 -2.78 2.29
N HIS A 180 6.76 -2.79 1.03
CA HIS A 180 8.12 -2.58 0.53
C HIS A 180 9.14 -3.68 0.87
N HIS A 181 9.26 -4.10 2.13
CA HIS A 181 10.29 -5.06 2.56
C HIS A 181 9.96 -6.52 2.24
N HIS A 182 8.74 -6.81 1.77
CA HIS A 182 8.28 -8.16 1.47
C HIS A 182 8.50 -9.11 2.67
N ASN A 183 8.88 -10.36 2.39
CA ASN A 183 9.29 -11.38 3.35
C ASN A 183 10.82 -11.56 3.43
N ASN A 184 11.61 -10.60 2.95
CA ASN A 184 13.05 -10.75 2.81
C ASN A 184 13.82 -10.50 4.11
N GLN A 185 13.25 -9.69 5.01
CA GLN A 185 13.81 -9.34 6.32
C GLN A 185 12.78 -9.61 7.42
N PRO A 186 12.34 -10.87 7.62
CA PRO A 186 11.18 -11.19 8.46
C PRO A 186 11.39 -10.93 9.95
N GLU A 187 12.63 -10.76 10.42
CA GLU A 187 12.92 -10.41 11.81
C GLU A 187 12.71 -8.91 12.09
N GLU A 188 12.88 -8.06 11.06
CA GLU A 188 12.72 -6.60 11.17
C GLU A 188 11.34 -6.15 10.69
N PHE A 189 10.86 -6.73 9.59
CA PHE A 189 9.59 -6.42 8.93
C PHE A 189 8.64 -7.63 8.86
N PRO A 190 8.32 -8.28 9.99
CA PRO A 190 7.26 -9.29 10.07
C PRO A 190 5.88 -8.65 9.86
N LEU A 191 4.82 -9.48 9.80
CA LEU A 191 3.45 -8.98 9.79
C LEU A 191 3.17 -8.06 10.99
N VAL A 192 3.63 -8.39 12.19
CA VAL A 192 3.57 -7.50 13.36
C VAL A 192 4.91 -7.48 14.09
N ASN A 193 5.48 -6.29 14.24
CA ASN A 193 6.64 -6.02 15.09
C ASN A 193 6.21 -5.05 16.22
N GLY A 194 5.92 -5.60 17.40
CA GLY A 194 5.44 -4.83 18.54
C GLY A 194 6.50 -3.92 19.16
N LYS A 195 7.79 -4.22 18.94
CA LYS A 195 8.90 -3.40 19.44
C LYS A 195 9.01 -2.08 18.67
N THR A 196 8.84 -2.13 17.34
CA THR A 196 8.88 -0.95 16.46
C THR A 196 7.50 -0.40 16.12
N LYS A 197 6.42 -1.02 16.60
CA LYS A 197 5.02 -0.70 16.28
C LYS A 197 4.75 -0.71 14.77
N LEU A 198 5.29 -1.70 14.07
CA LEU A 198 5.20 -1.82 12.61
C LEU A 198 4.34 -3.03 12.22
N ILE A 199 3.54 -2.88 11.17
CA ILE A 199 2.72 -3.92 10.58
C ILE A 199 3.01 -3.99 9.09
N ASN A 200 3.66 -5.06 8.62
CA ASN A 200 3.96 -5.25 7.20
C ASN A 200 2.84 -6.03 6.49
N VAL A 201 2.20 -5.40 5.50
CA VAL A 201 1.07 -5.96 4.73
C VAL A 201 1.45 -6.37 3.30
N SER A 202 2.75 -6.59 3.05
CA SER A 202 3.24 -7.21 1.82
C SER A 202 2.52 -8.53 1.57
N VAL A 203 2.09 -8.78 0.31
CA VAL A 203 1.26 -9.95 -0.04
C VAL A 203 1.81 -11.29 0.45
N GLU A 204 3.12 -11.45 0.55
CA GLU A 204 3.78 -12.67 1.01
C GLU A 204 3.45 -13.01 2.47
N LEU A 205 3.28 -12.00 3.31
CA LEU A 205 2.99 -12.16 4.75
C LEU A 205 1.50 -12.40 5.02
N LEU A 206 0.65 -12.17 4.01
CA LEU A 206 -0.80 -12.29 4.08
C LEU A 206 -1.35 -13.50 3.32
N ASN A 207 -0.48 -14.45 2.94
CA ASN A 207 -0.85 -15.59 2.09
C ASN A 207 -1.56 -15.14 0.80
N TYR A 208 -1.09 -14.03 0.22
CA TYR A 208 -1.60 -13.43 -1.02
C TYR A 208 -3.09 -13.08 -0.95
N THR A 209 -3.59 -12.70 0.23
CA THR A 209 -5.00 -12.38 0.48
C THR A 209 -5.10 -11.04 1.23
N PRO A 210 -5.99 -10.11 0.83
CA PRO A 210 -6.16 -8.84 1.53
C PRO A 210 -6.56 -9.01 3.01
N LEU A 211 -5.90 -8.28 3.89
CA LEU A 211 -6.13 -8.33 5.34
C LEU A 211 -7.29 -7.42 5.73
N ASN A 212 -8.37 -7.95 6.30
CA ASN A 212 -9.38 -7.11 6.94
C ASN A 212 -8.77 -6.45 8.18
N ILE A 213 -8.84 -5.11 8.29
CA ILE A 213 -8.22 -4.38 9.40
C ILE A 213 -8.73 -4.82 10.77
N ASN A 214 -9.98 -5.31 10.87
CA ASN A 214 -10.52 -5.87 12.11
C ASN A 214 -9.73 -7.07 12.62
N LYS A 215 -9.08 -7.80 11.73
CA LYS A 215 -8.25 -8.94 12.11
C LYS A 215 -7.10 -8.54 13.03
N LEU A 216 -6.57 -7.33 12.90
CA LEU A 216 -5.53 -6.83 13.81
C LEU A 216 -6.05 -6.71 15.25
N PHE A 217 -7.30 -6.25 15.42
CA PHE A 217 -7.93 -6.11 16.72
C PHE A 217 -8.34 -7.47 17.30
N GLU A 218 -8.83 -8.39 16.46
CA GLU A 218 -9.07 -9.78 16.86
C GLU A 218 -7.79 -10.49 17.35
N LEU A 219 -6.63 -10.13 16.78
CA LEU A 219 -5.32 -10.64 17.16
C LEU A 219 -4.71 -9.93 18.37
N ASP A 220 -5.37 -8.89 18.91
CA ASP A 220 -4.84 -8.04 19.98
C ASP A 220 -3.43 -7.53 19.65
N PHE A 221 -3.28 -6.93 18.45
CA PHE A 221 -1.98 -6.54 17.88
C PHE A 221 -1.13 -5.68 18.81
N GLU A 222 -1.73 -4.92 19.72
CA GLU A 222 -1.00 -4.08 20.68
C GLU A 222 -0.22 -4.89 21.71
N ASN A 223 -0.61 -6.13 21.96
CA ASN A 223 0.04 -7.05 22.87
C ASN A 223 0.91 -8.08 22.16
N ILE A 224 0.95 -8.09 20.83
CA ILE A 224 1.91 -8.87 20.06
C ILE A 224 3.29 -8.23 20.15
N VAL A 225 4.29 -8.99 20.58
CA VAL A 225 5.72 -8.66 20.47
C VAL A 225 6.19 -8.93 19.04
N PHE A 226 5.81 -10.06 18.48
CA PHE A 226 6.22 -10.48 17.14
C PHE A 226 5.22 -11.46 16.52
N MET A 227 4.88 -11.27 15.25
CA MET A 227 4.10 -12.23 14.46
C MET A 227 4.59 -12.22 13.02
N LYS A 228 5.26 -13.29 12.59
CA LYS A 228 5.97 -13.35 11.30
C LYS A 228 5.07 -13.13 10.08
N LYS A 229 3.97 -13.87 9.99
CA LYS A 229 2.97 -13.81 8.91
C LYS A 229 1.59 -14.20 9.45
N ILE A 230 0.54 -14.04 8.66
CA ILE A 230 -0.86 -14.11 9.13
C ILE A 230 -1.27 -15.45 9.74
N ASP A 231 -0.62 -16.54 9.36
CA ASP A 231 -0.84 -17.90 9.86
C ASP A 231 0.18 -18.33 10.93
N SER A 232 1.06 -17.43 11.37
CA SER A 232 2.00 -17.68 12.47
C SER A 232 1.32 -17.51 13.82
N ILE A 233 1.74 -18.30 14.81
CA ILE A 233 1.34 -18.09 16.20
C ILE A 233 2.01 -16.79 16.70
N PRO A 234 1.25 -15.80 17.19
CA PRO A 234 1.84 -14.56 17.70
C PRO A 234 2.57 -14.79 19.02
N ILE A 235 3.71 -14.14 19.17
CA ILE A 235 4.41 -14.05 20.45
C ILE A 235 3.83 -12.86 21.20
N MET A 236 3.15 -13.12 22.31
CA MET A 236 2.52 -12.08 23.13
C MET A 236 3.48 -11.51 24.18
N LYS A 237 3.21 -10.29 24.65
CA LYS A 237 3.86 -9.72 25.83
C LYS A 237 3.60 -10.64 27.03
N LYS A 238 4.60 -10.86 27.86
CA LYS A 238 4.39 -11.52 29.15
C LYS A 238 3.57 -10.58 30.03
N THR A 239 2.41 -11.04 30.46
CA THR A 239 1.57 -10.41 31.49
C THR A 239 2.31 -10.36 32.82
#